data_AF-A0A369UWG3-F1
#
_entry.id   AF-A0A369UWG3-F1
#
_cell.length_a   1.000
_cell.length_b   1.000
_cell.length_c   1.000
_cell.angle_alpha   90.00
_cell.angle_beta   90.00
_cell.angle_gamma   90.00
#
_symmetry.space_group_name_H-M   'P 1'
#
loop_
_entity.id
_entity.type
_entity.pdbx_description
1 polymer ?
#
loop_
_entity_poly.entity_id
_entity_poly.type
_entity_poly.pdbx_seq_one_letter_code
_entity_poly.pdbx_strand_id
1 'polypeptide(L)' 'MTHEGTGAWVGDQVYDEVAGKEGVITDVKGCTFILREVYSWALTWTSHDAETLQVTIPRQERIKRREER' A
#
# COMPACT_ATOMS: atom_id res chain seq x y z
N MET A 1 -4.54 2.32 -24.30
CA MET A 1 -5.25 2.18 -23.01
C MET A 1 -4.33 2.71 -21.94
N THR A 2 -4.62 3.90 -21.43
CA THR A 2 -3.89 4.57 -20.36
C THR A 2 -4.09 3.74 -19.09
N HIS A 3 -3.04 3.15 -18.53
CA HIS A 3 -3.09 2.51 -17.21
C HIS A 3 -3.15 3.61 -16.14
N GLU A 4 -4.29 4.28 -16.00
CA GLU A 4 -4.55 5.28 -14.94
C GLU A 4 -5.12 4.64 -13.66
N GLY A 5 -5.01 3.31 -13.50
CA GLY A 5 -5.57 2.58 -12.35
C GLY A 5 -4.57 2.13 -11.29
N THR A 6 -3.27 1.99 -11.62
CA THR A 6 -2.28 1.38 -10.71
C THR A 6 -1.57 2.38 -9.80
N GLY A 7 -1.54 3.67 -10.15
CA GLY A 7 -1.01 4.72 -9.28
C GLY A 7 -1.95 5.13 -8.14
N ALA A 8 -3.22 4.74 -8.21
CA ALA A 8 -4.24 5.12 -7.23
C ALA A 8 -3.98 4.58 -5.83
N TRP A 9 -3.23 3.47 -5.72
CA TRP A 9 -2.97 2.79 -4.46
C TRP A 9 -1.70 3.29 -3.76
N VAL A 10 -0.88 4.10 -4.43
CA VAL A 10 0.37 4.61 -3.85
C VAL A 10 0.05 5.57 -2.70
N GLY A 11 0.44 5.18 -1.50
CA GLY A 11 0.18 5.89 -0.25
C GLY A 11 -0.94 5.28 0.59
N ASP A 12 -1.70 4.31 0.07
CA ASP A 12 -2.69 3.56 0.82
C ASP A 12 -2.02 2.54 1.73
N GLN A 13 -2.62 2.31 2.91
CA GLN A 13 -2.27 1.21 3.78
C GLN A 13 -3.17 0.03 3.45
N VAL A 14 -2.54 -1.12 3.23
CA VAL A 14 -3.19 -2.36 2.86
C VAL A 14 -2.73 -3.46 3.81
N TYR A 15 -3.64 -4.37 4.12
CA TYR A 15 -3.33 -5.65 4.73
C TYR A 15 -3.02 -6.65 3.62
N ASP A 16 -1.84 -7.27 3.71
CA ASP A 16 -1.41 -8.34 2.82
C ASP A 16 -1.75 -9.68 3.48
N GLU A 17 -2.74 -10.38 2.94
CA GLU A 17 -3.18 -11.68 3.47
C GLU A 17 -2.12 -12.78 3.33
N VAL A 18 -1.26 -12.69 2.31
CA VAL A 18 -0.19 -13.66 2.07
C VAL A 18 0.94 -13.46 3.07
N ALA A 19 1.33 -12.21 3.29
CA ALA A 19 2.37 -11.87 4.26
C ALA A 19 1.86 -11.86 5.71
N GLY A 20 0.54 -11.83 5.93
CA GLY A 20 -0.10 -11.77 7.24
C GLY A 20 0.18 -10.47 7.99
N LYS A 21 0.39 -9.35 7.28
CA LYS A 21 0.79 -8.07 7.89
C LYS A 21 0.37 -6.86 7.08
N GLU A 22 0.35 -5.70 7.74
CA GLU A 22 -0.01 -4.42 7.12
C GLU A 22 1.20 -3.67 6.56
N GLY A 23 1.03 -3.16 5.34
CA GLY A 23 2.02 -2.37 4.64
C GLY A 23 1.40 -1.16 3.96
N VAL A 24 2.20 -0.12 3.78
CA VAL A 24 1.86 1.04 2.95
C VAL A 24 2.42 0.82 1.57
N ILE A 25 1.59 0.93 0.54
CA ILE A 25 2.06 0.87 -0.84
C ILE A 25 2.87 2.13 -1.12
N THR A 26 4.15 1.94 -1.42
CA THR A 26 5.09 3.02 -1.72
C THR A 26 5.26 3.23 -3.21
N ASP A 27 5.06 2.18 -4.01
CA ASP A 27 5.22 2.20 -5.46
C ASP A 27 4.46 1.02 -6.09
N VAL A 28 4.03 1.20 -7.34
CA VAL A 28 3.35 0.15 -8.12
C VAL A 28 3.96 0.09 -9.51
N LYS A 29 4.48 -1.07 -9.89
CA LYS A 29 5.13 -1.32 -11.18
C LYS A 29 4.39 -2.43 -11.92
N GLY A 30 3.51 -2.05 -12.84
CA GLY A 30 2.66 -3.02 -13.54
C GLY A 30 1.77 -3.78 -12.56
N CYS A 31 2.05 -5.06 -12.34
CA CYS A 31 1.35 -5.93 -11.38
C CYS A 31 2.11 -6.14 -10.07
N THR A 32 3.26 -5.47 -9.87
CA THR A 32 4.05 -5.57 -8.64
C THR A 32 3.80 -4.38 -7.73
N PHE A 33 3.43 -4.65 -6.49
CA PHE A 33 3.19 -3.66 -5.45
C PHE A 33 4.38 -3.68 -4.49
N ILE A 34 4.98 -2.51 -4.24
CA ILE A 34 6.08 -2.37 -3.28
C ILE A 34 5.51 -1.80 -1.99
N LEU A 35 5.47 -2.62 -0.94
CA LEU A 35 4.93 -2.27 0.36
C LEU A 35 6.06 -1.97 1.35
N ARG A 36 5.82 -1.00 2.22
CA ARG A 36 6.63 -0.73 3.41
C ARG A 36 5.83 -1.05 4.65
N GLU A 37 6.40 -1.78 5.60
CA GLU A 37 5.71 -2.12 6.85
C GLU A 37 5.26 -0.86 7.60
N VAL A 38 4.07 -0.91 8.18
CA VAL A 38 3.53 0.22 8.96
C VAL A 38 4.33 0.42 10.25
N TYR A 39 4.70 -0.68 10.92
CA TYR A 39 5.39 -0.66 12.21
C TYR A 39 6.91 -0.62 12.11
N SER A 40 7.48 -0.95 10.94
CA SER A 40 8.93 -0.93 10.70
C SER A 40 9.28 -0.11 9.46
N TRP A 41 9.99 0.99 9.65
CA TRP A 41 10.41 1.88 8.57
C TRP A 41 11.46 1.27 7.61
N ALA A 42 12.16 0.22 8.05
CA ALA A 42 13.23 -0.44 7.29
C ALA A 42 12.78 -1.70 6.54
N LEU A 43 11.58 -2.21 6.83
CA LEU A 43 11.09 -3.45 6.20
C LEU A 43 10.20 -3.11 5.01
N THR A 44 10.60 -3.59 3.85
CA THR A 44 9.83 -3.53 2.61
C THR A 44 9.69 -4.93 2.04
N TRP A 45 8.58 -5.18 1.35
CA TRP A 45 8.38 -6.40 0.57
C TRP A 45 7.56 -6.11 -0.67
N THR A 46 7.58 -7.08 -1.59
CA THR A 46 6.85 -6.99 -2.85
C THR A 46 5.71 -8.00 -2.85
N SER A 47 4.52 -7.53 -3.20
CA SER A 47 3.37 -8.39 -3.49
C SER A 47 3.04 -8.32 -4.98
N HIS A 48 2.58 -9.42 -5.55
CA HIS A 48 2.24 -9.52 -6.98
C HIS A 48 0.74 -9.69 -7.20
N ASP A 49 -0.02 -9.88 -6.13
CA ASP A 49 -1.44 -10.21 -6.17
C ASP A 49 -2.23 -9.07 -5.54
N ALA A 50 -2.87 -8.26 -6.38
CA ALA A 50 -3.72 -7.17 -5.91
C ALA A 50 -4.95 -7.69 -5.13
N GLU A 51 -5.41 -8.91 -5.46
CA GLU A 51 -6.58 -9.53 -4.85
C GLU A 51 -6.35 -9.91 -3.38
N THR A 52 -5.10 -10.15 -2.98
CA THR A 52 -4.72 -10.45 -1.60
C THR A 52 -4.39 -9.20 -0.78
N LEU A 53 -4.45 -8.01 -1.40
CA LEU A 53 -4.21 -6.73 -0.77
C LEU A 53 -5.55 -6.06 -0.45
N GLN A 54 -5.86 -5.95 0.82
CA GLN A 54 -7.07 -5.28 1.29
C GLN A 54 -6.74 -3.90 1.83
N VAL A 55 -7.28 -2.83 1.24
CA VAL A 55 -7.08 -1.46 1.75
C VAL A 55 -7.70 -1.33 3.14
N THR A 56 -6.85 -1.15 4.16
CA THR A 56 -7.29 -0.95 5.55
C THR A 56 -7.43 0.53 5.87
N ILE A 57 -6.50 1.37 5.39
CA ILE A 57 -6.58 2.83 5.57
C ILE A 57 -6.29 3.52 4.24
N PRO A 58 -7.26 4.24 3.67
CA PRO A 58 -7.04 4.96 2.43
C PRO A 58 -6.06 6.12 2.60
N ARG A 59 -5.34 6.46 1.54
CA ARG A 59 -4.31 7.52 1.51
C ARG A 59 -4.83 8.83 2.08
N GLN A 60 -6.05 9.23 1.73
CA GLN A 60 -6.63 10.49 2.20
C GLN A 60 -6.80 10.51 3.72
N GLU A 61 -7.20 9.39 4.33
CA GLU A 61 -7.34 9.31 5.78
C GLU A 61 -5.97 9.31 6.47
N ARG A 62 -4.95 8.70 5.86
CA ARG A 62 -3.56 8.77 6.39
C ARG A 62 -2.99 10.18 6.36
N ILE A 63 -3.29 10.96 5.33
CA ILE A 63 -2.85 12.36 5.22
C ILE A 63 -3.51 13.18 6.33
N LYS A 64 -4.84 13.06 6.51
CA LYS A 64 -5.55 13.74 7.60
C LYS A 64 -4.97 13.41 8.97
N ARG A 65 -4.78 12.11 9.29
CA ARG A 65 -4.19 11.69 10.57
C ARG A 65 -2.77 12.22 10.81
N ARG A 66 -2.03 12.58 9.76
CA ARG A 66 -0.70 13.16 9.87
C ARG A 66 -0.75 14.67 10.12
N GLU A 67 -1.73 15.36 9.55
CA GLU A 67 -1.94 16.81 9.75
C GLU A 67 -2.54 17.14 11.12
N GLU A 68 -3.24 16.19 11.75
CA GLU A 68 -3.81 16.34 13.09
C GLU A 68 -2.82 16.04 14.24
N ARG A 69 -1.52 15.84 13.96
CA ARG A 69 -0.48 15.54 14.96
C ARG A 69 0.48 16.69 15.22
#